data_AF-A0A7W0TAC0-F1
#
_entry.id   AF-A0A7W0TAC0-F1
#
_cell.length_a   1.000
_cell.length_b   1.000
_cell.length_c   1.000
_cell.angle_alpha   90.00
_cell.angle_beta   90.00
_cell.angle_gamma   90.00
#
_symmetry.space_group_name_H-M   'P 1'
#
loop_
_entity.id
_entity.type
_entity.pdbx_description
1 polymer ?
#
loop_
_entity_poly.entity_id
_entity_poly.type
_entity_poly.pdbx_seq_one_letter_code
_entity_poly.pdbx_strand_id
1 'polypeptide(L)'
;MAHIDVFKGWAETIRQDIDAFKVLLESAKADTSSRKLAGASLLYLVSRMDLIPDWNEGIGVIDDVMVLRVCAQLTQGHERGTLPSAADISLERMANEADKITKFLGGPLYDKLKSYCSKLTEQAVRGRSPAQLIEEESLRKALYLELEDELVKTVPVVVNDPVDAELRLKAYLTHKLQ
;
A
#
# COMPACT_ATOMS: atom_id res chain seq x y z
N MET A 1 -8.82 21.29 -5.24
CA MET A 1 -8.89 19.89 -5.73
C MET A 1 -9.25 19.03 -4.55
N ALA A 2 -10.26 18.17 -4.67
CA ALA A 2 -10.64 17.29 -3.56
C ALA A 2 -9.48 16.31 -3.28
N HIS A 3 -9.34 15.84 -2.04
CA HIS A 3 -8.29 14.88 -1.71
C HIS A 3 -8.46 13.58 -2.50
N ILE A 4 -9.71 13.20 -2.74
CA ILE A 4 -10.08 12.02 -3.54
C ILE A 4 -9.57 12.09 -4.98
N ASP A 5 -9.58 13.26 -5.63
CA ASP A 5 -9.06 13.38 -7.00
C ASP A 5 -7.56 13.08 -7.05
N VAL A 6 -6.81 13.54 -6.03
CA VAL A 6 -5.38 13.23 -5.87
C VAL A 6 -5.20 11.73 -5.69
N PHE A 7 -5.95 11.12 -4.76
CA PHE A 7 -5.75 9.73 -4.39
C PHE A 7 -6.17 8.78 -5.50
N LYS A 8 -7.21 9.13 -6.27
CA LYS A 8 -7.60 8.41 -7.47
C LYS A 8 -6.49 8.42 -8.52
N GLY A 9 -5.82 9.56 -8.71
CA GLY A 9 -4.69 9.67 -9.66
C GLY A 9 -3.52 8.74 -9.33
N TRP A 10 -3.34 8.35 -8.06
CA TRP A 10 -2.32 7.37 -7.67
C TRP A 10 -2.54 5.97 -8.23
N ALA A 11 -3.78 5.61 -8.53
CA ALA A 11 -4.10 4.33 -9.16
C ALA A 11 -3.55 4.23 -10.60
N GLU A 12 -3.27 5.36 -11.25
CA GLU A 12 -2.64 5.37 -12.59
C GLU A 12 -1.20 4.82 -12.54
N THR A 13 -0.54 4.94 -11.39
CA THR A 13 0.85 4.49 -11.18
C THR A 13 0.96 3.18 -10.39
N ILE A 14 -0.16 2.53 -10.04
CA ILE A 14 -0.17 1.39 -9.10
C ILE A 14 0.70 0.22 -9.57
N ARG A 15 0.78 -0.04 -10.87
CA ARG A 15 1.66 -1.09 -11.43
C ARG A 15 3.14 -0.80 -11.15
N GLN A 16 3.55 0.44 -11.38
CA GLN A 16 4.91 0.91 -11.10
C GLN A 16 5.21 0.87 -9.59
N ASP A 17 4.23 1.25 -8.76
CA ASP A 17 4.34 1.20 -7.30
C ASP A 17 4.56 -0.22 -6.79
N ILE A 18 3.75 -1.16 -7.27
CA ILE A 18 3.87 -2.59 -6.97
C ILE A 18 5.24 -3.11 -7.39
N ASP A 19 5.69 -2.81 -8.61
CA ASP A 19 6.99 -3.28 -9.10
C ASP A 19 8.16 -2.74 -8.27
N ALA A 20 8.06 -1.50 -7.77
CA ALA A 20 9.06 -0.95 -6.86
C ALA A 20 9.12 -1.73 -5.52
N PHE A 21 7.97 -2.15 -4.98
CA PHE A 21 7.92 -3.02 -3.80
C PHE A 21 8.41 -4.44 -4.09
N LYS A 22 8.11 -5.02 -5.26
CA LYS A 22 8.68 -6.33 -5.66
C LYS A 22 10.20 -6.28 -5.67
N VAL A 23 10.78 -5.22 -6.25
CA VAL A 23 12.23 -4.99 -6.30
C VAL A 23 12.81 -4.83 -4.88
N LEU A 24 12.14 -4.09 -4.00
CA LEU A 24 12.59 -3.94 -2.61
C LEU A 24 12.54 -5.28 -1.85
N LEU A 25 11.46 -6.05 -1.99
CA LEU A 25 11.29 -7.35 -1.34
C LEU A 25 12.39 -8.36 -1.75
N GLU A 26 12.82 -8.31 -3.01
CA GLU A 26 13.84 -9.19 -3.58
C GLU A 26 15.28 -8.72 -3.36
N SER A 27 15.47 -7.47 -2.92
CA SER A 27 16.80 -6.90 -2.72
C SER A 27 17.55 -7.56 -1.57
N ALA A 28 18.60 -8.32 -1.88
CA ALA A 28 19.52 -8.87 -0.88
C ALA A 28 20.35 -7.79 -0.16
N LYS A 29 20.33 -6.54 -0.65
CA LYS A 29 21.01 -5.39 -0.03
C LYS A 29 20.12 -4.63 0.96
N ALA A 30 18.81 -4.90 0.94
CA ALA A 30 17.87 -4.31 1.88
C ALA A 30 17.84 -5.09 3.20
N ASP A 31 17.66 -4.39 4.30
CA ASP A 31 17.46 -5.00 5.60
C ASP A 31 16.12 -5.76 5.68
N THR A 32 16.03 -6.67 6.65
CA THR A 32 14.83 -7.49 6.83
C THR A 32 13.58 -6.64 7.05
N SER A 33 13.70 -5.49 7.74
CA SER A 33 12.58 -4.60 8.03
C SER A 33 11.99 -3.97 6.76
N SER A 34 12.83 -3.45 5.87
CA SER A 34 12.40 -2.90 4.57
C SER A 34 11.75 -3.95 3.70
N ARG A 35 12.35 -5.16 3.65
CA ARG A 35 11.81 -6.27 2.87
C ARG A 35 10.48 -6.76 3.44
N LYS A 36 10.30 -6.77 4.76
CA LYS A 36 9.02 -7.10 5.41
C LYS A 36 7.94 -6.07 5.11
N LEU A 37 8.27 -4.77 5.13
CA LEU A 37 7.33 -3.71 4.75
C LEU A 37 6.89 -3.87 3.28
N ALA A 38 7.82 -4.22 2.40
CA ALA A 38 7.49 -4.52 1.00
C ALA A 38 6.61 -5.76 0.84
N GLY A 39 6.91 -6.84 1.55
CA GLY A 39 6.05 -8.03 1.55
C GLY A 39 4.65 -7.74 2.11
N ALA A 40 4.57 -6.95 3.18
CA ALA A 40 3.33 -6.56 3.81
C ALA A 40 2.46 -5.68 2.92
N SER A 41 3.05 -4.68 2.25
CA SER A 41 2.32 -3.80 1.33
C SER A 41 1.75 -4.58 0.14
N LEU A 42 2.48 -5.55 -0.40
CA LEU A 42 2.00 -6.40 -1.49
C LEU A 42 0.93 -7.40 -1.03
N LEU A 43 1.05 -7.96 0.17
CA LEU A 43 0.02 -8.86 0.73
C LEU A 43 -1.29 -8.13 1.03
N TYR A 44 -1.22 -6.85 1.40
CA TYR A 44 -2.40 -6.02 1.64
C TYR A 44 -3.32 -5.97 0.41
N LEU A 45 -2.74 -5.77 -0.78
CA LEU A 45 -3.51 -5.66 -2.03
C LEU A 45 -4.28 -6.93 -2.42
N VAL A 46 -4.00 -8.08 -1.79
CA VAL A 46 -4.72 -9.34 -2.03
C VAL A 46 -5.46 -9.82 -0.78
N SER A 47 -5.49 -9.02 0.28
CA SER A 47 -6.27 -9.34 1.46
C SER A 47 -7.77 -9.22 1.15
N ARG A 48 -8.58 -9.83 2.01
CA ARG A 48 -10.05 -9.70 1.97
C ARG A 48 -10.58 -9.00 3.22
N MET A 49 -9.68 -8.64 4.14
CA MET A 49 -9.97 -8.00 5.41
C MET A 49 -9.22 -6.67 5.52
N ASP A 50 -9.26 -5.90 4.43
CA ASP A 50 -8.65 -4.58 4.39
C ASP A 50 -9.47 -3.57 5.19
N LEU A 51 -8.89 -2.39 5.43
CA LEU A 51 -9.56 -1.32 6.15
C LEU A 51 -10.90 -0.98 5.48
N ILE A 52 -10.96 -1.09 4.16
CA ILE A 52 -12.15 -0.81 3.36
C ILE A 52 -12.44 -1.98 2.41
N PRO A 53 -13.66 -2.53 2.41
CA PRO A 53 -14.02 -3.59 1.46
C PRO A 53 -14.02 -3.11 0.00
N ASP A 54 -13.55 -3.98 -0.90
CA ASP A 54 -13.36 -3.69 -2.34
C ASP A 54 -14.64 -3.27 -3.07
N TRP A 55 -15.80 -3.76 -2.64
CA TRP A 55 -17.10 -3.44 -3.25
C TRP A 55 -17.57 -2.00 -2.98
N ASN A 56 -16.84 -1.25 -2.16
CA ASN A 56 -17.21 0.10 -1.76
C ASN A 56 -16.76 1.14 -2.80
N GLU A 57 -17.37 1.10 -3.99
CA GLU A 57 -17.33 2.14 -5.04
C GLU A 57 -16.00 2.92 -5.18
N GLY A 58 -14.92 2.20 -5.44
CA GLY A 58 -13.60 2.80 -5.73
C GLY A 58 -12.80 3.27 -4.50
N ILE A 59 -13.41 3.42 -3.32
CA ILE A 59 -12.67 3.82 -2.11
C ILE A 59 -11.83 2.68 -1.53
N GLY A 60 -12.13 1.41 -1.83
CA GLY A 60 -11.25 0.27 -1.52
C GLY A 60 -9.91 0.39 -2.25
N VAL A 61 -9.94 0.70 -3.54
CA VAL A 61 -8.70 0.91 -4.32
C VAL A 61 -7.95 2.16 -3.85
N ILE A 62 -8.67 3.19 -3.36
CA ILE A 62 -8.03 4.36 -2.74
C ILE A 62 -7.31 3.98 -1.44
N ASP A 63 -7.91 3.11 -0.62
CA ASP A 63 -7.29 2.57 0.59
C ASP A 63 -6.00 1.79 0.27
N ASP A 64 -6.04 0.93 -0.75
CA ASP A 64 -4.87 0.20 -1.25
C ASP A 64 -3.71 1.12 -1.61
N VAL A 65 -3.96 2.10 -2.48
CA VAL A 65 -2.91 3.02 -2.89
C VAL A 65 -2.43 3.86 -1.71
N MET A 66 -3.30 4.23 -0.76
CA MET A 66 -2.89 4.93 0.47
C MET A 66 -1.93 4.07 1.31
N VAL A 67 -2.23 2.79 1.50
CA VAL A 67 -1.37 1.86 2.26
C VAL A 67 -0.01 1.71 1.57
N LEU A 68 0.05 1.63 0.23
CA LEU A 68 1.31 1.62 -0.50
C LEU A 68 2.18 2.86 -0.17
N ARG A 69 1.59 4.06 -0.12
CA ARG A 69 2.32 5.31 0.22
C ARG A 69 2.81 5.31 1.66
N VAL A 70 1.98 4.90 2.61
CA VAL A 70 2.35 4.85 4.02
C VAL A 70 3.45 3.81 4.26
N CYS A 71 3.35 2.63 3.66
CA CYS A 71 4.40 1.62 3.70
C CYS A 71 5.70 2.13 3.06
N ALA A 72 5.63 2.84 1.92
CA ALA A 72 6.82 3.44 1.30
C ALA A 72 7.48 4.46 2.24
N GLN A 73 6.69 5.32 2.89
CA GLN A 73 7.22 6.26 3.90
C GLN A 73 7.87 5.53 5.08
N LEU A 74 7.27 4.43 5.56
CA LEU A 74 7.86 3.63 6.64
C LEU A 74 9.24 3.05 6.25
N THR A 75 9.46 2.69 4.98
CA THR A 75 10.76 2.18 4.53
C THR A 75 11.89 3.20 4.62
N GLN A 76 11.60 4.52 4.66
CA GLN A 76 12.63 5.55 4.83
C GLN A 76 13.31 5.49 6.22
N GLY A 77 12.68 4.84 7.21
CA GLY A 77 13.28 4.60 8.52
C GLY A 77 14.21 3.39 8.59
N HIS A 78 14.46 2.73 7.46
CA HIS A 78 15.18 1.45 7.36
C HIS A 78 16.22 1.46 6.24
N GLU A 79 17.16 0.50 6.27
CA GLU A 79 18.21 0.41 5.25
C GLU A 79 17.73 -0.37 4.03
N ARG A 80 17.29 0.32 2.97
CA ARG A 80 16.88 -0.32 1.70
C ARG A 80 18.05 -0.82 0.83
N GLY A 81 19.27 -0.42 1.16
CA GLY A 81 20.44 -0.63 0.32
C GLY A 81 20.34 0.07 -1.04
N THR A 82 21.19 -0.31 -1.99
CA THR A 82 21.14 0.22 -3.36
C THR A 82 20.10 -0.52 -4.19
N LEU A 83 19.02 0.17 -4.55
CA LEU A 83 18.00 -0.33 -5.48
C LEU A 83 18.27 0.20 -6.91
N PRO A 84 17.73 -0.45 -7.96
CA PRO A 84 17.62 0.15 -9.28
C PRO A 84 16.92 1.51 -9.23
N SER A 85 17.42 2.49 -9.99
CA SER A 85 16.97 3.89 -9.92
C SER A 85 15.45 4.05 -10.09
N ALA A 86 14.83 3.26 -10.97
CA ALA A 86 13.38 3.34 -11.18
C ALA A 86 12.57 2.93 -9.94
N ALA A 87 13.00 1.90 -9.21
CA ALA A 87 12.34 1.46 -7.99
C ALA A 87 12.55 2.48 -6.86
N ASP A 88 13.78 2.98 -6.71
CA ASP A 88 14.13 3.97 -5.69
C ASP A 88 13.34 5.28 -5.87
N ILE A 89 13.27 5.79 -7.11
CA ILE A 89 12.47 6.98 -7.47
C ILE A 89 10.99 6.77 -7.13
N SER A 90 10.45 5.58 -7.41
CA SER A 90 9.03 5.28 -7.17
C SER A 90 8.72 5.20 -5.67
N LEU A 91 9.59 4.56 -4.88
CA LEU A 91 9.47 4.48 -3.43
C LEU A 91 9.57 5.88 -2.79
N GLU A 92 10.51 6.72 -3.24
CA GLU A 92 10.63 8.10 -2.76
C GLU A 92 9.42 8.95 -3.15
N ARG A 93 8.91 8.82 -4.37
CA ARG A 93 7.67 9.51 -4.77
C ARG A 93 6.51 9.12 -3.86
N MET A 94 6.28 7.82 -3.66
CA MET A 94 5.21 7.33 -2.80
C MET A 94 5.35 7.80 -1.35
N ALA A 95 6.57 7.77 -0.80
CA ALA A 95 6.85 8.24 0.55
C ALA A 95 6.52 9.73 0.73
N ASN A 96 6.87 10.56 -0.26
CA ASN A 96 6.53 11.99 -0.27
C ASN A 96 5.03 12.25 -0.51
N GLU A 97 4.35 11.37 -1.23
CA GLU A 97 2.89 11.45 -1.42
C GLU A 97 2.10 11.18 -0.14
N ALA A 98 2.65 10.39 0.79
CA ALA A 98 2.01 10.09 2.08
C ALA A 98 1.71 11.35 2.92
N ASP A 99 2.45 12.45 2.75
CA ASP A 99 2.12 13.74 3.40
C ASP A 99 0.72 14.27 3.02
N LYS A 100 0.23 13.93 1.82
CA LYS A 100 -1.12 14.29 1.39
C LYS A 100 -2.19 13.51 2.18
N ILE A 101 -1.87 12.31 2.63
CA ILE A 101 -2.73 11.50 3.52
C ILE A 101 -2.78 12.14 4.90
N THR A 102 -1.65 12.59 5.44
CA THR A 102 -1.60 13.31 6.72
C THR A 102 -2.46 14.56 6.70
N LYS A 103 -2.43 15.33 5.60
CA LYS A 103 -3.29 16.52 5.44
C LYS A 103 -4.78 16.17 5.42
N PHE A 104 -5.15 15.02 4.85
CA PHE A 104 -6.53 14.56 4.77
C PHE A 104 -7.07 14.02 6.11
N LEU A 105 -6.29 13.16 6.77
CA LEU A 105 -6.70 12.48 8.01
C LEU A 105 -6.46 13.34 9.26
N GLY A 106 -5.48 14.23 9.22
CA GLY A 106 -4.91 14.88 10.40
C GLY A 106 -3.89 13.97 11.12
N GLY A 107 -2.99 14.58 11.89
CA GLY A 107 -1.88 13.88 12.57
C GLY A 107 -2.30 12.65 13.38
N PRO A 108 -3.26 12.76 14.33
CA PRO A 108 -3.62 11.63 15.20
C PRO A 108 -4.16 10.41 14.46
N LEU A 109 -4.99 10.61 13.44
CA LEU A 109 -5.54 9.49 12.66
C LEU A 109 -4.50 8.93 11.68
N TYR A 110 -3.63 9.78 11.14
CA TYR A 110 -2.50 9.34 10.31
C TYR A 110 -1.51 8.48 11.11
N ASP A 111 -1.19 8.86 12.35
CA ASP A 111 -0.30 8.08 13.21
C ASP A 111 -0.86 6.69 13.49
N LYS A 112 -2.19 6.58 13.65
CA LYS A 112 -2.88 5.29 13.77
C LYS A 112 -2.80 4.47 12.48
N LEU A 113 -2.99 5.09 11.31
CA LEU A 113 -2.81 4.41 10.02
C LEU A 113 -1.37 3.92 9.84
N LYS A 114 -0.38 4.74 10.20
CA LYS A 114 1.04 4.38 10.16
C LYS A 114 1.35 3.21 11.10
N SER A 115 0.79 3.23 12.31
CA SER A 115 0.92 2.10 13.27
C SER A 115 0.23 0.83 12.77
N TYR A 116 -0.91 0.96 12.09
CA TYR A 116 -1.56 -0.17 11.43
C TYR A 116 -0.64 -0.76 10.35
N CYS A 117 -0.12 0.08 9.44
CA CYS A 117 0.77 -0.34 8.36
C CYS A 117 2.05 -1.01 8.88
N SER A 118 2.63 -0.52 9.98
CA SER A 118 3.82 -1.16 10.57
C SER A 118 3.53 -2.57 11.09
N LYS A 119 2.32 -2.80 11.64
CA LYS A 119 1.89 -4.11 12.16
C LYS A 119 1.55 -5.11 11.05
N LEU A 120 1.29 -4.65 9.82
CA LEU A 120 1.09 -5.55 8.67
C LEU A 120 2.30 -6.48 8.44
N THR A 121 3.51 -6.06 8.86
CA THR A 121 4.74 -6.87 8.77
C THR A 121 4.69 -8.18 9.57
N GLU A 122 3.73 -8.31 10.48
CA GLU A 122 3.51 -9.46 11.35
C GLU A 122 2.30 -10.31 10.93
N GLN A 123 1.49 -9.82 9.98
CA GLN A 123 0.23 -10.45 9.60
C GLN A 123 0.39 -11.38 8.40
N ALA A 124 -0.24 -12.55 8.47
CA ALA A 124 -0.29 -13.48 7.36
C ALA A 124 -1.59 -13.26 6.55
N VAL A 125 -1.45 -13.16 5.23
CA VAL A 125 -2.59 -13.06 4.29
C VAL A 125 -2.60 -14.29 3.41
N ARG A 126 -3.75 -14.97 3.35
CA ARG A 126 -3.94 -16.23 2.59
C ARG A 126 -2.84 -17.26 2.89
N GLY A 127 -2.45 -17.38 4.17
CA GLY A 127 -1.44 -18.35 4.64
C GLY A 127 0.01 -17.96 4.39
N ARG A 128 0.30 -16.72 3.94
CA ARG A 128 1.66 -16.22 3.68
C ARG A 128 1.96 -15.01 4.55
N SER A 129 3.08 -15.03 5.26
CA SER A 129 3.60 -13.88 6.00
C SER A 129 4.68 -13.13 5.21
N PRO A 130 4.91 -11.84 5.49
CA PRO A 130 6.02 -11.08 4.91
C PRO A 130 7.38 -11.74 5.11
N ALA A 131 7.60 -12.39 6.27
CA ALA A 131 8.82 -13.13 6.54
C ALA A 131 9.01 -14.32 5.59
N GLN A 132 7.95 -15.07 5.30
CA GLN A 132 8.02 -16.18 4.34
C GLN A 132 8.28 -15.69 2.91
N LEU A 133 7.73 -14.54 2.52
CA LEU A 133 7.98 -13.96 1.20
C LEU A 133 9.44 -13.56 0.99
N ILE A 134 10.15 -13.18 2.05
CA ILE A 134 11.58 -12.88 2.01
C ILE A 134 12.40 -14.12 1.64
N GLU A 135 12.06 -15.26 2.25
CA GLU A 135 12.81 -16.51 2.13
C GLU A 135 12.41 -17.32 0.89
N GLU A 136 11.13 -17.30 0.51
CA GLU A 136 10.56 -18.26 -0.45
C GLU A 136 10.17 -17.59 -1.78
N GLU A 137 10.96 -17.82 -2.82
CA GLU A 137 10.70 -17.31 -4.17
C GLU A 137 9.39 -17.83 -4.78
N SER A 138 9.03 -19.09 -4.49
CA SER A 138 7.77 -19.68 -4.96
C SER A 138 6.55 -18.94 -4.42
N LEU A 139 6.58 -18.51 -3.15
CA LEU A 139 5.49 -17.73 -2.56
C LEU A 139 5.39 -16.33 -3.15
N ARG A 140 6.53 -15.70 -3.47
CA ARG A 140 6.56 -14.41 -4.20
C ARG A 140 5.93 -14.55 -5.58
N LYS A 141 6.33 -15.57 -6.36
CA LYS A 141 5.77 -15.83 -7.70
C LYS A 141 4.26 -16.04 -7.66
N ALA A 142 3.76 -16.80 -6.68
CA ALA A 142 2.32 -16.99 -6.51
C ALA A 142 1.60 -15.67 -6.17
N LEU A 143 2.16 -14.87 -5.26
CA LEU A 143 1.62 -13.55 -4.92
C LEU A 143 1.58 -12.62 -6.14
N TYR A 144 2.62 -12.61 -6.97
CA TYR A 144 2.68 -11.73 -8.13
C TYR A 144 1.61 -12.04 -9.17
N LEU A 145 1.25 -13.32 -9.35
CA LEU A 145 0.13 -13.70 -10.21
C LEU A 145 -1.21 -13.19 -9.66
N GLU A 146 -1.43 -13.33 -8.35
CA GLU A 146 -2.64 -12.82 -7.70
C GLU A 146 -2.73 -11.28 -7.78
N LEU A 147 -1.61 -10.57 -7.67
CA LEU A 147 -1.56 -9.12 -7.84
C LEU A 147 -1.97 -8.69 -9.25
N GLU A 148 -1.51 -9.41 -10.29
CA GLU A 148 -1.93 -9.12 -11.67
C GLU A 148 -3.43 -9.33 -11.85
N ASP A 149 -3.99 -10.42 -11.31
CA ASP A 149 -5.43 -10.69 -11.34
C ASP A 149 -6.23 -9.60 -10.62
N GLU A 150 -5.70 -9.05 -9.52
CA GLU A 150 -6.38 -8.00 -8.76
C GLU A 150 -6.32 -6.65 -9.46
N LEU A 151 -5.17 -6.29 -10.04
CA LEU A 151 -5.00 -5.06 -10.82
C LEU A 151 -5.94 -4.96 -12.02
N VAL A 152 -6.29 -6.09 -12.64
CA VAL A 152 -7.26 -6.13 -13.74
C VAL A 152 -8.68 -5.79 -13.27
N LYS A 153 -9.02 -6.06 -12.00
CA LYS A 153 -10.36 -5.81 -11.45
C LYS A 153 -10.50 -4.39 -10.89
N THR A 154 -9.41 -3.82 -10.38
CA THR A 154 -9.44 -2.58 -9.59
C THR A 154 -9.14 -1.31 -10.41
N VAL A 155 -8.57 -1.43 -11.61
CA VAL A 155 -8.19 -0.29 -12.47
C VAL A 155 -8.95 -0.34 -13.82
N PRO A 156 -9.57 0.77 -14.27
CA PRO A 156 -9.54 2.11 -13.70
C PRO A 156 -10.47 2.30 -12.51
N VAL A 157 -10.05 3.11 -11.54
CA VAL A 157 -10.85 3.45 -10.37
C VAL A 157 -12.02 4.36 -10.78
N VAL A 158 -13.23 3.95 -10.44
CA VAL A 158 -14.45 4.74 -10.68
C VAL A 158 -14.94 5.28 -9.35
N VAL A 159 -14.98 6.61 -9.23
CA VAL A 159 -15.59 7.35 -8.12
C VAL A 159 -16.59 8.31 -8.72
N ASN A 160 -17.87 8.09 -8.44
CA ASN A 160 -18.97 8.85 -9.05
C ASN A 160 -19.24 10.17 -8.31
N ASP A 161 -19.12 10.16 -6.98
CA ASP A 161 -19.26 11.35 -6.13
C ASP A 161 -18.00 11.48 -5.24
N PRO A 162 -17.05 12.36 -5.62
CA PRO A 162 -15.82 12.56 -4.87
C PRO A 162 -16.04 13.07 -3.44
N VAL A 163 -17.11 13.84 -3.19
CA VAL A 163 -17.39 14.42 -1.86
C VAL A 163 -17.90 13.33 -0.92
N ASP A 164 -18.84 12.53 -1.39
CA ASP A 164 -19.35 11.37 -0.64
C ASP A 164 -18.25 10.32 -0.40
N ALA A 165 -17.44 10.03 -1.42
CA ALA A 165 -16.30 9.12 -1.29
C ALA A 165 -15.29 9.59 -0.23
N GLU A 166 -15.02 10.91 -0.16
CA GLU A 166 -14.14 11.49 0.84
C GLU A 166 -14.69 11.29 2.26
N LEU A 167 -15.99 11.54 2.46
CA LEU A 167 -16.67 11.34 3.73
C LEU A 167 -16.64 9.87 4.15
N ARG A 168 -16.97 8.95 3.23
CA ARG A 168 -16.95 7.50 3.49
C ARG A 168 -15.56 7.00 3.83
N LEU A 169 -14.55 7.34 3.02
CA LEU A 169 -13.15 6.97 3.27
C LEU A 169 -12.73 7.37 4.69
N LYS A 170 -12.99 8.62 5.08
CA LYS A 170 -12.66 9.12 6.42
C LYS A 170 -13.43 8.39 7.52
N ALA A 171 -14.72 8.12 7.32
CA ALA A 171 -15.55 7.41 8.29
C ALA A 171 -15.06 5.97 8.52
N TYR A 172 -14.75 5.23 7.45
CA TYR A 172 -14.19 3.88 7.54
C TYR A 172 -12.86 3.86 8.29
N LEU A 173 -11.91 4.71 7.89
CA LEU A 173 -10.60 4.79 8.54
C LEU A 173 -10.73 5.18 10.01
N THR A 174 -11.61 6.13 10.34
CA THR A 174 -11.86 6.53 11.74
C THR A 174 -12.43 5.39 12.57
N HIS A 175 -13.29 4.54 11.99
CA HIS A 175 -13.88 3.41 12.70
C HIS A 175 -12.92 2.23 12.85
N LYS A 176 -12.12 1.95 11.81
CA LYS A 176 -11.22 0.78 11.77
C LYS A 176 -9.90 0.99 12.51
N LEU A 177 -9.45 2.24 12.61
CA LEU A 177 -8.19 2.61 13.25
C LEU A 177 -8.38 3.06 14.72
N GLN A 178 -9.50 2.72 15.37
CA GLN A 178 -9.75 3.07 16.77
C GLN A 178 -8.77 2.43 17.74
#